data_AF-A0A445H092-F1
#
_entry.id   AF-A0A445H092-F1
#
_cell.length_a   1.000
_cell.length_b   1.000
_cell.length_c   1.000
_cell.angle_alpha   90.00
_cell.angle_beta   90.00
_cell.angle_gamma   90.00
#
_symmetry.space_group_name_H-M   'P 1'
#
loop_
_entity.id
_entity.type
_entity.pdbx_description
1 polymer ?
#
loop_
_entity_poly.entity_id
_entity_poly.type
_entity_poly.pdbx_seq_one_letter_code
_entity_poly.pdbx_strand_id
1 'polypeptide(L)'
;MQGIKLVFTIMLVVAGIVAVPRISAQVCNGNLGTIQEECEEYYKPGGPTIPPSTECCNALRNVDVPCMCRLANNFQSYFSGGKVVYTLRQCGKDVPPGTTCGGYRAPPASTQV
;
A
#
# COMPACT_ATOMS: atom_id res chain seq x y z
N MET A 1 -43.25 -2.38 18.53
CA MET A 1 -42.27 -3.13 19.37
C MET A 1 -41.42 -4.12 18.56
N GLN A 2 -41.91 -4.70 17.45
CA GLN A 2 -41.14 -5.64 16.61
C GLN A 2 -39.96 -4.98 15.87
N GLY A 3 -40.16 -3.78 15.32
CA GLY A 3 -39.12 -3.06 14.56
C GLY A 3 -37.92 -2.66 15.41
N ILE A 4 -38.12 -2.30 16.69
CA ILE A 4 -37.01 -1.91 17.58
C ILE A 4 -36.14 -3.11 17.96
N LYS A 5 -36.75 -4.29 18.12
CA LYS A 5 -36.02 -5.55 18.33
C LYS A 5 -35.21 -5.93 17.09
N LEU A 6 -35.78 -5.77 15.90
CA LEU A 6 -35.09 -6.06 14.64
C LEU A 6 -33.87 -5.15 14.45
N VAL A 7 -34.02 -3.85 14.71
CA VAL A 7 -32.93 -2.87 14.64
C VAL A 7 -31.84 -3.18 15.66
N PHE A 8 -32.20 -3.55 16.89
CA PHE A 8 -31.23 -3.90 17.93
C PHE A 8 -30.45 -5.18 17.59
N THR A 9 -31.13 -6.20 17.05
CA THR A 9 -30.48 -7.43 16.59
C THR A 9 -29.54 -7.15 15.42
N ILE A 10 -29.94 -6.33 14.44
CA ILE A 10 -29.08 -5.94 13.31
C ILE A 10 -27.84 -5.19 13.81
N MET A 11 -28.01 -4.24 14.74
CA MET A 11 -26.89 -3.48 15.32
C MET A 11 -25.90 -4.37 16.07
N LEU A 12 -26.38 -5.36 16.84
CA LEU A 12 -25.51 -6.31 17.55
C LEU A 12 -24.73 -7.23 16.59
N VAL A 13 -25.36 -7.66 15.50
CA VAL A 13 -24.68 -8.47 14.47
C VAL A 13 -23.60 -7.65 13.75
N VAL A 14 -23.89 -6.40 13.39
CA VAL A 14 -22.89 -5.51 12.77
C VAL A 14 -21.73 -5.26 13.74
N ALA A 15 -22.00 -4.93 15.00
CA ALA A 15 -20.95 -4.69 16.01
C ALA A 15 -20.03 -5.92 16.21
N GLY A 16 -20.59 -7.13 16.21
CA GLY A 16 -19.83 -8.37 16.29
C GLY A 16 -18.92 -8.62 15.08
N ILE A 17 -19.34 -8.20 13.87
CA ILE A 17 -18.55 -8.33 12.64
C ILE A 17 -17.38 -7.32 12.60
N VAL A 18 -17.50 -6.13 13.21
CA VAL A 18 -16.39 -5.16 13.23
C VAL A 18 -15.27 -5.56 14.22
N ALA A 19 -15.59 -6.41 15.21
CA ALA A 19 -14.67 -6.81 16.27
C ALA A 19 -13.69 -7.95 15.88
N VAL A 20 -13.59 -8.34 14.61
CA VAL A 20 -12.54 -9.27 14.17
C VAL A 20 -11.18 -8.56 14.26
N PRO A 21 -10.20 -9.14 14.98
CA PRO A 21 -8.86 -8.57 14.99
C PRO A 21 -8.33 -8.56 13.56
N ARG A 22 -7.96 -7.37 13.07
CA ARG A 22 -7.24 -7.22 11.80
C ARG A 22 -5.91 -7.96 11.96
N ILE A 23 -5.80 -9.19 11.48
CA ILE A 23 -4.52 -9.89 11.41
C ILE A 23 -3.72 -9.13 10.36
N SER A 24 -2.81 -8.27 10.80
CA SER A 24 -1.88 -7.59 9.91
C SER A 24 -0.91 -8.62 9.36
N ALA A 25 -1.06 -8.97 8.09
CA ALA A 25 -0.07 -9.76 7.39
C ALA A 25 1.21 -8.91 7.29
N GLN A 26 2.24 -9.28 8.05
CA GLN A 26 3.55 -8.70 7.88
C GLN A 26 4.21 -9.31 6.65
N VAL A 27 4.55 -8.49 5.66
CA VAL A 27 5.26 -8.93 4.46
C VAL A 27 6.35 -7.93 4.16
N CYS A 28 7.56 -8.43 3.89
CA CYS A 28 8.75 -7.60 3.65
C CYS A 28 8.97 -6.58 4.77
N ASN A 29 8.78 -7.00 6.03
CA ASN A 29 8.90 -6.16 7.22
C ASN A 29 7.94 -4.95 7.26
N GLY A 30 6.90 -4.96 6.43
CA GLY A 30 5.83 -3.97 6.40
C GLY A 30 4.48 -4.59 6.75
N ASN A 31 3.55 -3.77 7.23
CA ASN A 31 2.16 -4.17 7.42
C ASN A 31 1.41 -3.97 6.10
N LEU A 32 1.09 -5.06 5.40
CA LEU A 32 0.44 -4.97 4.09
C LEU A 32 -0.91 -4.24 4.14
N GLY A 33 -1.70 -4.46 5.18
CA GLY A 33 -3.00 -3.82 5.33
C GLY A 33 -2.86 -2.30 5.41
N THR A 34 -1.95 -1.82 6.25
CA THR A 34 -1.67 -0.38 6.40
C THR A 34 -1.02 0.20 5.14
N ILE A 35 -0.10 -0.51 4.49
CA ILE A 35 0.51 -0.03 3.23
C ILE A 35 -0.54 0.08 2.15
N GLN A 36 -1.45 -0.90 2.03
CA GLN A 36 -2.53 -0.84 1.06
C GLN A 36 -3.44 0.36 1.37
N GLU A 37 -3.94 0.46 2.60
CA GLU A 37 -4.86 1.52 3.02
C GLU A 37 -4.27 2.93 2.78
N GLU A 38 -3.02 3.15 3.17
CA GLU A 38 -2.41 4.48 3.10
C GLU A 38 -1.77 4.81 1.76
N CYS A 39 -1.33 3.79 0.98
CA CYS A 39 -0.51 4.03 -0.22
C CYS A 39 -1.15 3.63 -1.55
N GLU A 40 -2.31 2.97 -1.59
CA GLU A 40 -2.88 2.43 -2.82
C GLU A 40 -3.01 3.50 -3.93
N GLU A 41 -3.48 4.70 -3.59
CA GLU A 41 -3.67 5.80 -4.55
C GLU A 41 -2.36 6.21 -5.23
N TYR A 42 -1.24 6.17 -4.51
CA TYR A 42 0.07 6.54 -5.04
C TYR A 42 0.67 5.47 -5.96
N TYR A 43 0.10 4.27 -6.02
CA TYR A 43 0.57 3.18 -6.86
C TYR A 43 -0.34 2.88 -8.04
N LYS A 44 -1.57 3.42 -8.06
CA LYS A 44 -2.57 3.10 -9.09
C LYS A 44 -2.03 3.35 -10.51
N PRO A 45 -2.27 2.41 -11.45
CA PRO A 45 -1.93 2.61 -12.85
C PRO A 45 -2.79 3.73 -13.46
N GLY A 46 -2.21 4.47 -14.40
CA GLY A 46 -2.86 5.62 -15.04
C GLY A 46 -2.91 6.87 -14.15
N GLY A 47 -3.28 8.01 -14.74
CA GLY A 47 -3.30 9.31 -14.06
C GLY A 47 -1.91 9.88 -13.72
N PRO A 48 -1.85 11.10 -13.16
CA PRO A 48 -0.58 11.74 -12.82
C PRO A 48 0.16 11.01 -11.68
N THR A 49 1.47 11.19 -11.63
CA THR A 49 2.27 10.85 -10.45
C THR A 49 2.12 11.99 -9.44
N ILE A 50 1.73 11.67 -8.21
CA ILE A 50 1.51 12.65 -7.14
C ILE A 50 2.38 12.29 -5.92
N PRO A 51 2.81 13.28 -5.14
CA PRO A 51 3.61 13.03 -3.94
C PRO A 51 2.82 12.21 -2.90
N PRO A 52 3.47 11.29 -2.18
CA PRO A 52 2.81 10.49 -1.14
C PRO A 52 2.47 11.33 0.10
N SER A 53 1.45 10.88 0.83
CA SER A 53 1.12 11.43 2.14
C SER A 53 2.16 11.06 3.20
N THR A 54 2.11 11.77 4.32
CA THR A 54 2.96 11.46 5.48
C THR A 54 2.61 10.08 6.05
N GLU A 55 1.33 9.74 6.04
CA GLU A 55 0.77 8.46 6.49
C GLU A 55 1.31 7.30 5.64
N CYS A 56 1.31 7.44 4.31
CA CYS A 56 1.91 6.45 3.43
C CYS A 56 3.42 6.28 3.70
N CYS A 57 4.17 7.37 3.84
CA CYS A 57 5.59 7.27 4.15
C CYS A 57 5.86 6.62 5.52
N ASN A 58 4.99 6.85 6.51
CA ASN A 58 5.06 6.19 7.80
C ASN A 58 4.79 4.68 7.68
N ALA A 59 3.80 4.28 6.87
CA ALA A 59 3.51 2.87 6.60
C ALA A 59 4.71 2.14 5.95
N LEU A 60 5.46 2.84 5.11
CA LEU A 60 6.64 2.32 4.44
C LEU A 60 7.91 2.35 5.31
N ARG A 61 7.89 2.95 6.51
CA ARG A 61 9.09 3.20 7.32
C ARG A 61 9.96 1.97 7.56
N ASN A 62 9.37 0.78 7.73
CA ASN A 62 10.13 -0.45 8.01
C ASN A 62 10.21 -1.42 6.82
N VAL A 63 9.63 -1.06 5.66
CA VAL A 63 9.61 -1.93 4.47
C VAL A 63 11.01 -2.24 3.97
N ASP A 64 11.22 -3.53 3.69
CA ASP A 64 12.30 -4.05 2.86
C ASP A 64 11.93 -3.83 1.39
N VAL A 65 12.57 -2.84 0.77
CA VAL A 65 12.33 -2.41 -0.61
C VAL A 65 12.63 -3.52 -1.63
N PRO A 66 13.81 -4.18 -1.63
CA PRO A 66 14.06 -5.32 -2.51
C PRO A 66 12.99 -6.40 -2.42
N CYS A 67 12.54 -6.75 -1.21
CA CYS A 67 11.48 -7.71 -1.02
C CYS A 67 10.14 -7.24 -1.61
N MET A 68 9.74 -5.99 -1.33
CA MET A 68 8.49 -5.41 -1.84
C MET A 68 8.48 -5.33 -3.37
N CYS A 69 9.58 -4.92 -3.99
CA CYS A 69 9.69 -4.86 -5.45
C CYS A 69 9.60 -6.23 -6.11
N ARG A 70 10.20 -7.28 -5.50
CA ARG A 70 10.02 -8.67 -5.96
C ARG A 70 8.56 -9.10 -5.86
N LEU A 71 7.86 -8.76 -4.77
CA LEU A 71 6.45 -9.08 -4.62
C LEU A 71 5.61 -8.39 -5.69
N ALA A 72 5.82 -7.07 -5.89
CA ALA A 72 5.11 -6.26 -6.87
C ALA A 72 5.27 -6.76 -8.31
N ASN A 73 6.36 -7.45 -8.65
CA ASN A 73 6.54 -8.08 -9.96
C ASN A 73 5.47 -9.12 -10.29
N ASN A 74 4.82 -9.72 -9.29
CA ASN A 74 3.72 -10.66 -9.49
C ASN A 74 2.35 -9.96 -9.67
N PHE A 75 2.27 -8.66 -9.39
CA PHE A 75 1.03 -7.88 -9.36
C PHE A 75 1.09 -6.65 -10.28
N GLN A 76 1.80 -6.76 -11.42
CA GLN A 76 2.04 -5.66 -12.36
C GLN A 76 0.76 -5.01 -12.91
N SER A 77 -0.34 -5.75 -12.99
CA SER A 77 -1.63 -5.21 -13.45
C SER A 77 -2.29 -4.28 -12.43
N TYR A 78 -1.91 -4.34 -11.15
CA TYR A 78 -2.54 -3.59 -10.06
C TYR A 78 -1.82 -2.29 -9.73
N PHE A 79 -0.54 -2.18 -10.05
CA PHE A 79 0.30 -1.05 -9.65
C PHE A 79 1.23 -0.61 -10.77
N SER A 80 1.44 0.70 -10.90
CA SER A 80 2.48 1.27 -11.75
C SER A 80 3.83 1.18 -11.05
N GLY A 81 4.73 0.32 -11.55
CA GLY A 81 6.08 0.18 -11.01
C GLY A 81 6.85 1.51 -10.94
N GLY A 82 6.65 2.40 -11.92
CA GLY A 82 7.26 3.74 -11.91
C GLY A 82 6.78 4.59 -10.74
N LYS A 83 5.47 4.56 -10.46
CA LYS A 83 4.89 5.27 -9.32
C LYS A 83 5.30 4.68 -7.98
N VAL A 84 5.41 3.35 -7.89
CA VAL A 84 5.96 2.66 -6.70
C VAL A 84 7.39 3.16 -6.42
N VAL A 85 8.26 3.17 -7.44
CA VAL A 85 9.65 3.64 -7.28
C VAL A 85 9.70 5.12 -6.91
N TYR A 86 8.86 5.97 -7.52
CA TYR A 86 8.74 7.38 -7.18
C TYR A 86 8.36 7.56 -5.71
N THR A 87 7.27 6.94 -5.26
CA THR A 87 6.77 7.04 -3.88
C THR A 87 7.79 6.57 -2.87
N LEU A 88 8.44 5.42 -3.11
CA LEU A 88 9.49 4.91 -2.21
C LEU A 88 10.61 5.93 -2.03
N ARG A 89 11.11 6.52 -3.11
CA ARG A 89 12.18 7.51 -3.05
C ARG A 89 11.74 8.83 -2.39
N GLN A 90 10.53 9.30 -2.66
CA GLN A 90 9.97 10.47 -1.98
C GLN A 90 9.83 10.24 -0.47
N CYS A 91 9.53 9.01 -0.05
CA CYS A 91 9.53 8.62 1.36
C CYS A 91 10.94 8.34 1.93
N GLY A 92 12.01 8.71 1.22
CA GLY A 92 13.40 8.58 1.68
C GLY A 92 13.96 7.16 1.62
N LYS A 93 13.31 6.25 0.88
CA LYS A 93 13.81 4.89 0.70
C LYS A 93 14.86 4.82 -0.39
N ASP A 94 15.90 4.05 -0.10
CA ASP A 94 16.88 3.72 -1.12
C ASP A 94 16.29 2.69 -2.10
N VAL A 95 16.24 3.08 -3.37
CA VAL A 95 15.87 2.19 -4.48
C VAL A 95 17.02 2.25 -5.49
N PRO A 96 17.94 1.27 -5.47
CA PRO A 96 19.10 1.28 -6.34
C PRO A 96 18.70 1.36 -7.83
N PRO A 97 19.43 2.11 -8.66
CA PRO A 97 19.20 2.13 -10.10
C PRO A 97 19.24 0.71 -10.69
N GLY A 98 18.36 0.42 -11.65
CA GLY A 98 18.24 -0.89 -12.29
C GLY A 98 17.41 -1.91 -11.51
N THR A 99 16.97 -1.59 -10.28
CA THR A 99 16.04 -2.45 -9.52
C THR A 99 14.71 -2.56 -10.27
N THR A 100 14.23 -3.79 -10.48
CA THR A 100 12.92 -4.03 -11.11
C THR A 100 11.81 -4.12 -10.05
N CYS A 101 10.85 -3.20 -10.11
CA CYS A 101 9.69 -3.14 -9.23
C CYS A 101 8.42 -3.10 -10.08
N GLY A 102 7.57 -4.13 -10.02
CA GLY A 102 6.37 -4.19 -10.84
C GLY A 102 6.67 -4.09 -12.35
N GLY A 103 7.72 -4.77 -12.83
CA GLY A 103 8.13 -4.75 -14.24
C GLY A 103 8.81 -3.45 -14.69
N TYR A 104 8.80 -2.40 -13.87
CA TYR A 104 9.49 -1.14 -14.12
C TYR A 104 10.92 -1.21 -13.59
N ARG A 105 11.90 -0.81 -14.41
CA ARG A 105 13.29 -0.66 -13.99
C ARG A 105 13.54 0.75 -13.46
N ALA A 106 13.95 0.84 -12.20
CA ALA A 106 14.23 2.11 -11.54
C ALA A 106 15.33 2.90 -12.27
N PRO A 107 15.07 4.15 -12.72
CA PRO A 107 16.09 4.99 -13.31
C PRO A 107 17.05 5.52 -12.23
N PRO A 108 18.18 6.15 -12.60
CA PRO A 108 18.98 6.93 -11.65
C PRO A 108 18.12 7.95 -10.89
N ALA A 109 18.45 8.22 -9.62
CA ALA A 109 17.67 9.13 -8.77
C ALA A 109 17.55 10.55 -9.35
N SER A 110 18.54 11.00 -10.13
CA SER A 110 18.58 12.30 -10.80
C SER A 110 17.64 12.46 -11.98
N THR A 111 16.98 11.39 -12.44
CA THR A 111 16.20 11.38 -13.71
C THR A 111 14.71 11.15 -13.48
N GLN A 112 14.25 11.19 -12.23
CA GLN A 112 12.84 11.02 -11.91
C GLN A 112 12.10 12.35 -12.01
N VAL A 113 11.46 12.57 -13.15
CA VAL A 113 10.55 13.68 -13.42
C VAL A 113 9.17 13.11 -13.70
#